data_AF-A0A9P9TGQ4-F1
#
_entry.id   AF-A0A9P9TGQ4-F1
#
_cell.length_a   1.000
_cell.length_b   1.000
_cell.length_c   1.000
_cell.angle_alpha   90.00
_cell.angle_beta   90.00
_cell.angle_gamma   90.00
#
_symmetry.space_group_name_H-M   'P 1'
#
loop_
_entity.id
_entity.type
_entity.pdbx_description
1 polymer ?
#
loop_
_entity_poly.entity_id
_entity_poly.type
_entity_poly.pdbx_seq_one_letter_code
_entity_poly.pdbx_strand_id
1 'polypeptide(L)'
;MAAFSRGLDGFLHQHSLRLPSSLRAAIFGTREQFFQPNVTHNSRSFTSSALRRYQYQYKSGLNQKLNVFVNNDPVLRQVVQTRQPVLIYQAPKNKWYYAKVYGVAALWIGVGAYSVKFNDDIRERDLPFFVRPTYVVVGLSFIAIGCYVCTAPTNRMRALEVMPSLQGGPMQLRMTVRAAPWTKERIIYSNLGGATISEKTEPMVQELLEAERARRQKVFEDLGHLSIMERVWEGSARWVHQKWTNFFLRFKFAVLRFGIAKVEVQGEKWKIDCSGWLLENGKAVDRIIAEE
;
A
#
# COMPACT_ATOMS: atom_id res chain seq x y z
N MET A 1 -25.99 -75.38 -1.80
CA MET A 1 -26.09 -75.07 -0.36
C MET A 1 -24.68 -74.87 0.20
N ALA A 2 -24.54 -73.95 1.17
CA ALA A 2 -23.31 -73.27 1.65
C ALA A 2 -22.85 -72.12 0.72
N ALA A 3 -22.40 -70.94 1.19
CA ALA A 3 -21.88 -70.56 2.50
C ALA A 3 -22.21 -69.09 2.88
N PHE A 4 -22.15 -68.83 4.19
CA PHE A 4 -22.45 -67.58 4.90
C PHE A 4 -21.42 -66.45 4.71
N SER A 5 -21.89 -65.25 5.09
CA SER A 5 -21.23 -63.95 5.17
C SER A 5 -19.95 -63.90 6.04
N ARG A 6 -18.91 -63.27 5.50
CA ARG A 6 -17.77 -62.64 6.19
C ARG A 6 -17.59 -61.28 5.53
N GLY A 7 -17.33 -60.15 6.15
CA GLY A 7 -17.13 -59.74 7.53
C GLY A 7 -16.74 -58.26 7.40
N LEU A 8 -17.47 -57.37 8.07
CA LEU A 8 -17.35 -55.92 7.96
C LEU A 8 -16.78 -55.36 9.27
N ASP A 9 -15.61 -55.86 9.66
CA ASP A 9 -14.87 -55.43 10.85
C ASP A 9 -13.40 -55.30 10.46
N GLY A 10 -12.87 -54.07 10.38
CA GLY A 10 -11.43 -53.90 10.18
C GLY A 10 -10.88 -52.60 9.61
N PHE A 11 -11.58 -51.45 9.66
CA PHE A 11 -10.96 -50.17 9.23
C PHE A 11 -11.11 -48.98 10.17
N LEU A 12 -11.61 -49.20 11.38
CA LEU A 12 -11.55 -48.23 12.47
C LEU A 12 -10.61 -48.78 13.52
N HIS A 13 -9.30 -48.60 13.37
CA HIS A 13 -8.34 -48.37 14.45
C HIS A 13 -6.94 -48.09 13.87
N GLN A 14 -6.27 -47.09 14.46
CA GLN A 14 -4.84 -46.78 14.36
C GLN A 14 -4.31 -45.98 13.16
N HIS A 15 -4.76 -44.72 13.02
CA HIS A 15 -3.80 -43.67 12.65
C HIS A 15 -3.94 -42.44 13.55
N SER A 16 -2.94 -42.35 14.41
CA SER A 16 -2.58 -41.28 15.33
C SER A 16 -2.83 -39.85 14.80
N LEU A 17 -3.46 -39.04 15.65
CA LEU A 17 -3.44 -37.58 15.60
C LEU A 17 -2.00 -37.08 15.77
N ARG A 18 -1.23 -37.07 14.69
CA ARG A 18 0.05 -36.36 14.61
C ARG A 18 -0.23 -34.88 14.42
N LEU A 19 -0.30 -34.15 15.53
CA LEU A 19 -0.31 -32.70 15.50
C LEU A 19 1.01 -32.17 14.90
N PRO A 20 0.98 -31.09 14.09
CA PRO A 20 2.17 -30.45 13.53
C PRO A 20 3.17 -30.03 14.60
N SER A 21 4.47 -30.18 14.31
CA SER A 21 5.58 -29.92 15.25
C SER A 21 5.60 -28.52 15.85
N SER A 22 5.02 -27.52 15.18
CA SER A 22 4.89 -26.15 15.69
C SER A 22 3.91 -26.01 16.87
N LEU A 23 2.86 -26.83 16.92
CA LEU A 23 1.90 -26.82 18.03
C LEU A 23 2.44 -27.53 19.28
N ARG A 24 3.36 -28.47 19.11
CA ARG A 24 4.01 -29.16 20.25
C ARG A 24 4.95 -28.25 21.03
N ALA A 25 5.66 -27.35 20.33
CA ALA A 25 6.56 -26.39 20.95
C ALA A 25 5.82 -25.29 21.74
N ALA A 26 4.61 -24.94 21.33
CA ALA A 26 3.82 -23.89 21.98
C ALA A 26 3.08 -24.35 23.25
N ILE A 27 2.77 -25.65 23.38
CA ILE A 27 1.92 -26.15 24.47
C ILE A 27 2.72 -26.74 25.65
N PHE A 28 3.95 -27.23 25.42
CA PHE A 28 4.75 -27.92 26.46
C PHE A 28 6.09 -27.24 26.80
N GLY A 29 6.30 -26.00 26.36
CA GLY A 29 7.56 -25.27 26.54
C GLY A 29 7.66 -24.46 27.83
N THR A 30 7.44 -25.05 29.00
CA THR A 30 7.77 -24.41 30.29
C THR A 30 8.27 -25.43 31.32
N ARG A 31 9.60 -25.61 31.43
CA ARG A 31 10.30 -25.68 32.73
C ARG A 31 11.83 -25.71 32.58
N GLU A 32 12.43 -24.69 33.19
CA GLU A 32 13.70 -24.61 33.94
C GLU A 32 14.87 -25.56 33.62
N GLN A 33 15.98 -24.95 33.16
CA GLN A 33 17.32 -25.35 33.60
C GLN A 33 17.99 -24.18 34.31
N PHE A 34 18.45 -24.49 35.52
CA PHE A 34 19.18 -23.67 36.47
C PHE A 34 20.60 -23.33 35.96
N PHE A 35 21.01 -22.06 36.15
CA PHE A 35 22.33 -21.53 36.62
C PHE A 35 23.62 -22.13 35.98
N GLN A 36 24.63 -21.37 35.51
CA GLN A 36 25.17 -20.07 35.95
C GLN A 36 26.30 -19.54 34.98
N PRO A 37 27.03 -18.42 35.23
CA PRO A 37 26.91 -17.16 34.50
C PRO A 37 28.22 -16.68 33.83
N ASN A 38 28.19 -15.57 33.06
CA ASN A 38 29.14 -14.46 33.21
C ASN A 38 28.73 -13.20 32.40
N VAL A 39 28.37 -12.13 33.14
CA VAL A 39 28.86 -10.73 33.02
C VAL A 39 28.73 -10.07 31.61
N THR A 40 27.87 -9.07 31.33
CA THR A 40 27.72 -7.74 31.95
C THR A 40 26.34 -7.09 31.69
N HIS A 41 25.88 -6.34 32.70
CA HIS A 41 24.86 -5.28 32.73
C HIS A 41 24.80 -4.38 31.46
N ASN A 42 23.67 -3.82 31.01
CA ASN A 42 22.75 -3.00 31.82
C ASN A 42 21.31 -2.85 31.22
N SER A 43 20.34 -3.29 32.02
CA SER A 43 18.96 -2.82 32.25
C SER A 43 18.09 -2.23 31.13
N ARG A 44 17.06 -3.01 30.70
CA ARG A 44 15.75 -2.48 30.26
C ARG A 44 14.74 -2.58 31.40
N SER A 45 14.31 -1.44 31.89
CA SER A 45 13.24 -1.29 32.90
C SER A 45 11.88 -1.15 32.22
N PHE A 46 10.96 -2.07 32.54
CA PHE A 46 9.52 -1.93 32.29
C PHE A 46 8.88 -1.29 33.53
N THR A 47 8.43 -0.05 33.42
CA THR A 47 7.44 0.51 34.35
C THR A 47 6.41 1.33 33.59
N SER A 48 5.15 1.03 33.88
CA SER A 48 3.96 1.76 33.49
C SER A 48 3.83 3.02 34.33
N SER A 49 3.59 4.17 33.68
CA SER A 49 3.03 5.34 34.34
C SER A 49 2.18 6.12 33.34
N ALA A 50 0.88 6.12 33.63
CA ALA A 50 -0.13 6.93 33.01
C ALA A 50 0.17 8.43 33.16
N LEU A 51 -0.29 9.21 32.18
CA LEU A 51 -0.53 10.66 32.26
C LEU A 51 0.66 11.56 32.63
N ARG A 52 1.53 11.82 31.64
CA ARG A 52 2.19 13.13 31.50
C ARG A 52 2.20 13.56 30.04
N ARG A 53 1.58 14.72 29.76
CA ARG A 53 1.79 15.49 28.53
C ARG A 53 3.28 15.79 28.40
N TYR A 54 3.97 15.06 27.55
CA TYR A 54 5.28 15.47 27.06
C TYR A 54 5.07 16.38 25.85
N GLN A 55 5.27 17.69 26.05
CA GLN A 55 5.58 18.58 24.93
C GLN A 55 6.94 18.15 24.38
N TYR A 56 6.95 17.56 23.19
CA TYR A 56 8.17 17.26 22.46
C TYR A 56 8.74 18.58 21.94
N GLN A 57 9.67 19.20 22.69
CA GLN A 57 10.54 20.22 22.11
C GLN A 57 11.53 19.51 21.17
N TYR A 58 11.19 19.48 19.89
CA TYR A 58 12.12 19.08 18.83
C TYR A 58 13.25 20.11 18.76
N LYS A 59 14.33 19.87 19.50
CA LYS A 59 15.61 20.53 19.25
C LYS A 59 16.22 19.92 17.98
N SER A 60 16.01 20.59 16.85
CA SER A 60 16.68 20.34 15.56
C SER A 60 18.16 20.74 15.61
N GLY A 61 18.91 20.16 16.55
CA GLY A 61 20.32 20.44 16.81
C GLY A 61 21.24 19.32 16.32
N LEU A 62 20.93 18.69 15.20
CA LEU A 62 21.85 17.81 14.50
C LEU A 62 22.39 18.57 13.29
N ASN A 63 23.53 19.23 13.49
CA ASN A 63 24.49 19.46 12.42
C ASN A 63 25.00 18.08 11.96
N GLN A 64 24.16 17.34 11.24
CA GLN A 64 24.64 16.22 10.42
C GLN A 64 25.68 16.79 9.46
N LYS A 65 26.85 16.16 9.41
CA LYS A 65 27.90 16.44 8.42
C LYS A 65 27.36 16.16 7.00
N LEU A 66 26.57 17.08 6.45
CA LEU A 66 25.95 17.05 5.12
C LEU A 66 26.98 16.76 4.01
N ASN A 67 28.23 17.18 4.20
CA ASN A 67 29.28 17.07 3.19
C ASN A 67 29.71 15.63 2.87
N VAL A 68 29.52 14.66 3.78
CA VAL A 68 29.87 13.24 3.48
C VAL A 68 28.78 12.57 2.65
N PHE A 69 27.52 12.93 2.87
CA PHE A 69 26.37 12.35 2.17
C PHE A 69 26.31 12.81 0.70
N VAL A 70 26.58 14.09 0.44
CA VAL A 70 26.56 14.67 -0.91
C VAL A 70 27.59 14.03 -1.84
N ASN A 71 28.73 13.58 -1.32
CA ASN A 71 29.80 13.05 -2.15
C ASN A 71 29.64 11.57 -2.52
N ASN A 72 28.72 10.84 -1.88
CA ASN A 72 28.52 9.41 -2.12
C ASN A 72 27.30 9.11 -3.00
N ASP A 73 26.31 10.00 -3.07
CA ASP A 73 25.13 9.77 -3.92
C ASP A 73 25.41 10.19 -5.39
N PRO A 74 25.21 9.29 -6.37
CA PRO A 74 25.44 9.60 -7.79
C PRO A 74 24.55 10.73 -8.30
N VAL A 75 23.31 10.85 -7.80
CA VAL A 75 22.36 11.88 -8.21
C VAL A 75 22.82 13.24 -7.72
N LEU A 76 23.25 13.33 -6.46
CA LEU A 76 23.77 14.59 -5.90
C LEU A 76 25.07 15.00 -6.58
N ARG A 77 25.98 14.06 -6.85
CA ARG A 77 27.18 14.31 -7.66
C ARG A 77 26.84 14.85 -9.04
N GLN A 78 25.88 14.23 -9.73
CA GLN A 78 25.45 14.69 -11.05
C GLN A 78 24.97 16.14 -11.00
N VAL A 79 24.14 16.51 -10.03
CA VAL A 79 23.66 17.89 -9.85
C VAL A 79 24.81 18.87 -9.61
N VAL A 80 25.82 18.51 -8.80
CA VAL A 80 27.00 19.36 -8.58
C VAL A 80 27.81 19.56 -9.86
N GLN A 81 28.03 18.47 -10.60
CA GLN A 81 28.86 18.46 -11.80
C GLN A 81 28.19 19.19 -12.97
N THR A 82 26.93 18.89 -13.24
CA THR A 82 26.21 19.47 -14.39
C THR A 82 25.68 20.86 -14.11
N ARG A 83 25.51 21.23 -12.83
CA ARG A 83 24.80 22.45 -12.40
C ARG A 83 23.41 22.56 -13.04
N GLN A 84 22.80 21.43 -13.36
CA GLN A 84 21.45 21.34 -13.90
C GLN A 84 20.53 20.63 -12.90
N PRO A 85 19.23 20.99 -12.88
CA PRO A 85 18.27 20.29 -12.05
C PRO A 85 18.11 18.84 -12.52
N VAL A 86 18.12 17.90 -11.58
CA VAL A 86 17.92 16.48 -11.87
C VAL A 86 16.53 16.07 -11.40
N LEU A 87 15.72 15.54 -12.33
CA LEU A 87 14.40 15.01 -12.05
C LEU A 87 14.51 13.66 -11.36
N ILE A 88 13.95 13.56 -10.16
CA ILE A 88 13.90 12.29 -9.40
C ILE A 88 12.54 11.62 -9.59
N TYR A 89 11.47 12.40 -9.66
CA TYR A 89 10.12 11.86 -9.81
C TYR A 89 9.28 12.73 -10.73
N GLN A 90 8.46 12.05 -11.55
CA GLN A 90 7.43 12.66 -12.37
C GLN A 90 6.15 11.83 -12.32
N ALA A 91 5.05 12.51 -11.98
CA ALA A 91 3.73 11.91 -11.89
C ALA A 91 3.25 11.33 -13.23
N PRO A 92 2.44 10.25 -13.22
CA PRO A 92 1.94 9.63 -14.43
C PRO A 92 1.04 10.59 -15.22
N LYS A 93 1.27 10.65 -16.54
CA LYS A 93 0.49 11.50 -17.46
C LYS A 93 -0.83 10.83 -17.84
N ASN A 94 -1.81 10.81 -16.93
CA ASN A 94 -3.13 10.26 -17.21
C ASN A 94 -4.23 11.33 -17.19
N LYS A 95 -4.59 11.86 -18.37
CA LYS A 95 -5.63 12.88 -18.52
C LYS A 95 -7.01 12.41 -18.03
N TRP A 96 -7.28 11.11 -18.13
CA TRP A 96 -8.56 10.51 -17.75
C TRP A 96 -8.63 10.10 -16.28
N TYR A 97 -7.55 10.27 -15.51
CA TYR A 97 -7.51 9.86 -14.12
C TYR A 97 -8.62 10.52 -13.30
N TYR A 98 -8.75 11.85 -13.38
CA TYR A 98 -9.77 12.59 -12.62
C TYR A 98 -11.19 12.18 -13.01
N ALA A 99 -11.47 12.07 -14.32
CA ALA A 99 -12.78 11.63 -14.82
C ALA A 99 -13.13 10.23 -14.30
N LYS A 100 -12.17 9.30 -14.27
CA LYS A 100 -12.38 7.95 -13.72
C LYS A 100 -12.66 7.98 -12.22
N VAL A 101 -11.86 8.70 -11.44
CA VAL A 101 -12.02 8.75 -9.99
C VAL A 101 -13.34 9.42 -9.59
N TYR A 102 -13.65 10.58 -10.18
CA TYR A 102 -14.89 11.29 -9.88
C TYR A 102 -16.12 10.58 -10.46
N GLY A 103 -16.01 9.94 -11.62
CA GLY A 103 -17.09 9.12 -12.18
C GLY A 103 -17.42 7.93 -11.28
N VAL A 104 -16.40 7.22 -10.78
CA VAL A 104 -16.59 6.11 -9.82
C VAL A 104 -17.17 6.61 -8.49
N ALA A 105 -16.68 7.74 -7.98
CA ALA A 105 -17.22 8.33 -6.75
C ALA A 105 -18.69 8.74 -6.90
N ALA A 106 -19.03 9.42 -8.00
CA ALA A 106 -20.41 9.81 -8.32
C ALA A 106 -21.33 8.60 -8.49
N LEU A 107 -20.83 7.52 -9.10
CA LEU A 107 -21.57 6.26 -9.21
C LEU A 107 -21.86 5.68 -7.82
N TRP A 108 -20.88 5.61 -6.92
CA TRP A 108 -21.09 5.10 -5.57
C TRP A 108 -22.07 5.96 -4.76
N ILE A 109 -21.96 7.28 -4.86
CA ILE A 109 -22.90 8.22 -4.22
C ILE A 109 -24.30 8.03 -4.81
N GLY A 110 -24.43 7.93 -6.13
CA GLY A 110 -25.70 7.73 -6.81
C GLY A 110 -26.38 6.42 -6.45
N VAL A 111 -25.64 5.31 -6.42
CA VAL A 111 -26.15 4.00 -5.97
C VAL A 111 -26.58 4.06 -4.50
N GLY A 112 -25.79 4.69 -3.64
CA GLY A 112 -26.15 4.85 -2.23
C GLY A 112 -27.39 5.70 -2.02
N ALA A 113 -27.50 6.83 -2.72
CA ALA A 113 -28.68 7.71 -2.68
C ALA A 113 -29.93 7.00 -3.24
N TYR A 114 -29.77 6.24 -4.32
CA TYR A 114 -30.85 5.43 -4.88
C TYR A 114 -31.31 4.36 -3.89
N SER A 115 -30.40 3.67 -3.21
CA SER A 115 -30.72 2.68 -2.17
C SER A 115 -31.52 3.30 -1.01
N VAL A 116 -31.16 4.52 -0.59
CA VAL A 116 -31.90 5.25 0.46
C VAL A 116 -33.29 5.66 -0.05
N LYS A 117 -33.42 6.11 -1.30
CA LYS A 117 -34.73 6.42 -1.91
C LYS A 117 -35.60 5.18 -2.06
N PHE A 118 -35.02 4.07 -2.50
CA PHE A 118 -35.72 2.81 -2.73
C PHE A 118 -36.35 2.24 -1.45
N ASN A 119 -35.81 2.60 -0.27
CA ASN A 119 -36.41 2.29 1.02
C ASN A 119 -37.83 2.86 1.19
N ASP A 120 -38.14 3.99 0.53
CA ASP A 120 -39.49 4.57 0.56
C ASP A 120 -40.45 3.79 -0.35
N ASP A 121 -39.99 3.33 -1.51
CA ASP A 121 -40.78 2.55 -2.48
C ASP A 121 -41.20 1.17 -1.93
N ILE A 122 -40.43 0.61 -1.00
CA ILE A 122 -40.70 -0.70 -0.38
C ILE A 122 -41.49 -0.58 0.93
N ARG A 123 -41.83 0.63 1.38
CA ARG A 123 -42.49 0.88 2.67
C ARG A 123 -43.85 0.20 2.80
N GLU A 124 -44.58 0.06 1.69
CA GLU A 124 -45.93 -0.51 1.65
C GLU A 124 -45.95 -2.03 1.48
N ARG A 125 -44.79 -2.65 1.30
CA ARG A 125 -44.69 -4.11 1.16
C ARG A 125 -44.52 -4.73 2.54
N ASP A 126 -45.23 -5.83 2.81
CA ASP A 126 -45.09 -6.67 4.01
C ASP A 126 -43.73 -7.39 4.02
N LEU A 127 -42.68 -6.61 4.21
CA LEU A 127 -41.30 -7.08 4.30
C LEU A 127 -40.88 -7.20 5.77
N PRO A 128 -39.95 -8.10 6.10
CA PRO A 128 -39.36 -8.16 7.42
C PRO A 128 -38.78 -6.82 7.87
N PHE A 129 -38.94 -6.50 9.16
CA PHE A 129 -38.56 -5.20 9.72
C PHE A 129 -37.09 -4.79 9.50
N PHE A 130 -36.19 -5.77 9.32
CA PHE A 130 -34.76 -5.51 9.14
C PHE A 130 -34.39 -5.08 7.72
N VAL A 131 -35.23 -5.35 6.72
CA VAL A 131 -34.91 -5.08 5.31
C VAL A 131 -34.73 -3.58 5.07
N ARG A 132 -35.63 -2.77 5.62
CA ARG A 132 -35.64 -1.31 5.46
C ARG A 132 -34.41 -0.63 6.09
N PRO A 133 -34.08 -0.85 7.38
CA PRO A 133 -32.83 -0.36 7.96
C PRO A 133 -31.59 -0.81 7.18
N THR A 134 -31.60 -2.03 6.63
CA THR A 134 -30.46 -2.55 5.86
C THR A 134 -30.22 -1.71 4.60
N TYR A 135 -31.25 -1.37 3.82
CA TYR A 135 -31.08 -0.51 2.64
C TYR A 135 -30.55 0.88 2.98
N VAL A 136 -30.96 1.44 4.12
CA VAL A 136 -30.48 2.74 4.60
C VAL A 136 -29.00 2.64 4.99
N VAL A 137 -28.61 1.65 5.79
CA VAL A 137 -27.22 1.46 6.24
C VAL A 137 -26.29 1.18 5.06
N VAL A 138 -26.70 0.30 4.15
CA VAL A 138 -25.93 0.00 2.94
C VAL A 138 -25.83 1.24 2.05
N GLY A 139 -26.93 1.97 1.85
CA GLY A 139 -26.94 3.20 1.08
C GLY A 139 -26.01 4.28 1.63
N LEU A 140 -26.05 4.53 2.94
CA LEU A 140 -25.14 5.46 3.61
C LEU A 140 -23.67 5.02 3.53
N SER A 141 -23.41 3.72 3.60
CA SER A 141 -22.07 3.16 3.45
C SER A 141 -21.49 3.45 2.06
N PHE A 142 -22.28 3.28 1.00
CA PHE A 142 -21.85 3.61 -0.37
C PHE A 142 -21.61 5.10 -0.57
N ILE A 143 -22.44 5.97 0.02
CA ILE A 143 -22.21 7.42 0.00
C ILE A 143 -20.88 7.75 0.68
N ALA A 144 -20.62 7.19 1.86
CA ALA A 144 -19.38 7.42 2.60
C ALA A 144 -18.13 6.96 1.81
N ILE A 145 -18.21 5.78 1.16
CA ILE A 145 -17.14 5.28 0.28
C ILE A 145 -16.94 6.23 -0.91
N GLY A 146 -18.01 6.68 -1.56
CA GLY A 146 -17.92 7.63 -2.67
C GLY A 146 -17.28 8.96 -2.26
N CYS A 147 -17.67 9.52 -1.12
CA CYS A 147 -17.05 10.71 -0.54
C CYS A 147 -15.56 10.49 -0.22
N TYR A 148 -15.19 9.33 0.32
CA TYR A 148 -13.79 8.98 0.56
C TYR A 148 -12.98 8.92 -0.74
N VAL A 149 -13.53 8.32 -1.80
CA VAL A 149 -12.88 8.25 -3.13
C VAL A 149 -12.67 9.65 -3.73
N CYS A 150 -13.58 10.60 -3.51
CA CYS A 150 -13.41 12.00 -3.93
C CYS A 150 -12.16 12.68 -3.33
N THR A 151 -11.60 12.16 -2.22
CA THR A 151 -10.38 12.70 -1.60
C THR A 151 -9.08 12.07 -2.16
N ALA A 152 -9.18 11.09 -3.05
CA ALA A 152 -8.01 10.47 -3.66
C ALA A 152 -7.11 11.44 -4.47
N PRO A 153 -7.65 12.36 -5.29
CA PRO A 153 -6.85 13.19 -6.18
C PRO A 153 -6.25 14.44 -5.50
N THR A 154 -6.52 14.69 -4.21
CA THR A 154 -6.01 15.86 -3.47
C THR A 154 -4.53 15.71 -3.09
N ASN A 155 -3.85 16.85 -2.89
CA ASN A 155 -2.48 16.98 -2.42
C ASN A 155 -1.48 16.09 -3.18
N ARG A 156 -1.46 16.16 -4.51
CA ARG A 156 -0.55 15.35 -5.34
C ARG A 156 0.70 16.14 -5.73
N MET A 157 1.85 15.48 -5.65
CA MET A 157 3.11 15.97 -6.20
C MET A 157 3.20 15.57 -7.68
N ARG A 158 3.50 16.54 -8.54
CA ARG A 158 3.62 16.38 -9.99
C ARG A 158 5.05 16.08 -10.42
N ALA A 159 6.01 16.78 -9.82
CA ALA A 159 7.43 16.59 -10.10
C ALA A 159 8.24 16.86 -8.83
N LEU A 160 9.32 16.10 -8.67
CA LEU A 160 10.34 16.29 -7.64
C LEU A 160 11.70 16.34 -8.33
N GLU A 161 12.42 17.42 -8.09
CA GLU A 161 13.71 17.67 -8.71
C GLU A 161 14.71 18.16 -7.66
N VAL A 162 15.98 17.79 -7.82
CA VAL A 162 17.08 18.34 -7.04
C VAL A 162 17.66 19.51 -7.81
N MET A 163 17.67 20.68 -7.19
CA MET A 163 18.25 21.90 -7.71
C MET A 163 19.69 22.05 -7.22
N PRO A 164 20.62 22.47 -8.10
CA PRO A 164 21.95 22.86 -7.68
C PRO A 164 21.88 24.15 -6.85
N SER A 165 22.88 24.33 -6.00
CA SER A 165 23.07 25.60 -5.32
C SER A 165 23.55 26.67 -6.31
N LEU A 166 22.74 27.73 -6.48
CA LEU A 166 23.04 28.84 -7.39
C LEU A 166 24.06 29.84 -6.82
N GLN A 167 24.23 29.90 -5.49
CA GLN A 167 25.08 30.91 -4.81
C GLN A 167 25.93 30.31 -3.67
N GLY A 168 26.28 29.02 -3.75
CA GLY A 168 27.07 28.35 -2.71
C GLY A 168 26.29 27.99 -1.44
N GLY A 169 24.98 28.25 -1.39
CA GLY A 169 24.07 27.73 -0.38
C GLY A 169 23.86 26.20 -0.43
N PRO A 170 23.02 25.64 0.45
CA PRO A 170 22.69 24.21 0.42
C PRO A 170 21.90 23.85 -0.86
N MET A 171 22.01 22.60 -1.31
CA MET A 171 21.14 22.07 -2.36
C MET A 171 19.67 22.06 -1.91
N GLN A 172 18.78 22.27 -2.86
CA GLN A 172 17.35 22.38 -2.61
C GLN A 172 16.57 21.36 -3.42
N LEU A 173 15.48 20.86 -2.85
CA LEU A 173 14.45 20.10 -3.52
C LEU A 173 13.40 21.07 -4.05
N ARG A 174 13.15 21.00 -5.36
CA ARG A 174 12.07 21.69 -6.04
C ARG A 174 10.92 20.71 -6.23
N MET A 175 9.79 21.03 -5.62
CA MET A 175 8.59 20.21 -5.66
C MET A 175 7.48 20.97 -6.36
N THR A 176 7.00 20.44 -7.47
CA THR A 176 5.82 20.97 -8.15
C THR A 176 4.62 20.23 -7.63
N VAL A 177 3.78 20.90 -6.84
CA VAL A 177 2.65 20.28 -6.13
C VAL A 177 1.32 20.88 -6.56
N ARG A 178 0.25 20.10 -6.34
CA ARG A 178 -1.11 20.50 -6.66
C ARG A 178 -2.06 20.06 -5.55
N ALA A 179 -2.66 21.04 -4.85
CA ALA A 179 -3.57 20.79 -3.73
C ALA A 179 -4.88 20.14 -4.19
N ALA A 180 -5.47 20.60 -5.29
CA ALA A 180 -6.68 20.01 -5.86
C ALA A 180 -6.66 19.97 -7.40
N PRO A 181 -7.48 19.13 -8.05
CA PRO A 181 -7.43 18.91 -9.51
C PRO A 181 -7.69 20.12 -10.38
N TRP A 182 -8.22 21.21 -9.81
CA TRP A 182 -8.50 22.46 -10.52
C TRP A 182 -7.65 23.63 -10.01
N THR A 183 -6.89 23.46 -8.92
CA THR A 183 -5.99 24.52 -8.44
C THR A 183 -4.79 24.64 -9.37
N LYS A 184 -4.18 25.82 -9.41
CA LYS A 184 -2.90 26.02 -10.08
C LYS A 184 -1.80 25.22 -9.37
N GLU A 185 -0.77 24.89 -10.12
CA GLU A 185 0.42 24.24 -9.57
C GLU A 185 1.22 25.26 -8.76
N ARG A 186 1.72 24.81 -7.62
CA ARG A 186 2.58 25.59 -6.72
C ARG A 186 3.95 24.92 -6.70
N ILE A 187 4.99 25.73 -6.73
CA ILE A 187 6.36 25.26 -6.56
C ILE A 187 6.75 25.50 -5.10
N ILE A 188 7.20 24.45 -4.43
CA ILE A 188 7.72 24.49 -3.06
C ILE A 188 9.21 24.17 -3.13
N TYR A 189 10.00 24.97 -2.41
CA TYR A 189 11.43 24.73 -2.23
C TYR A 189 11.68 24.27 -0.80
N SER A 190 12.48 23.22 -0.66
CA SER A 190 12.95 22.72 0.64
C SER A 190 14.44 22.46 0.57
N ASN A 191 15.17 22.63 1.67
CA ASN A 191 16.55 22.15 1.74
C ASN A 191 16.56 20.61 1.73
N LEU A 192 17.67 20.01 1.27
CA LEU A 192 17.92 18.58 1.47
C LEU A 192 17.83 18.24 2.97
N GLY A 193 17.05 17.22 3.31
CA GLY A 193 16.76 16.82 4.70
C GLY A 193 15.59 17.55 5.36
N GLY A 194 15.03 18.61 4.75
CA GLY A 194 13.82 19.27 5.24
C GLY A 194 12.51 18.58 4.85
N ALA A 195 12.61 17.54 4.01
CA ALA A 195 11.49 16.70 3.60
C ALA A 195 11.66 15.32 4.23
N THR A 196 10.55 14.74 4.70
CA THR A 196 10.50 13.34 5.15
C THR A 196 9.52 12.55 4.31
N ILE A 197 9.71 11.24 4.20
CA ILE A 197 8.81 10.34 3.49
C ILE A 197 8.24 9.30 4.46
N SER A 198 6.95 9.02 4.35
CA SER A 198 6.25 8.10 5.24
C SER A 198 6.62 6.64 5.00
N GLU A 199 6.92 6.28 3.76
CA GLU A 199 7.18 4.90 3.31
C GLU A 199 8.19 4.92 2.16
N LYS A 200 9.07 3.92 2.12
CA LYS A 200 10.04 3.76 1.02
C LYS A 200 9.32 3.45 -0.31
N THR A 201 9.75 4.11 -1.37
CA THR A 201 9.15 4.04 -2.71
C THR A 201 9.60 2.82 -3.50
N GLU A 202 10.84 2.35 -3.35
CA GLU A 202 11.35 1.17 -4.04
C GLU A 202 10.46 -0.07 -3.85
N PRO A 203 10.15 -0.53 -2.61
CA PRO A 203 9.33 -1.74 -2.44
C PRO A 203 7.92 -1.57 -3.03
N MET A 204 7.37 -0.35 -3.00
CA MET A 204 6.07 -0.08 -3.62
C MET A 204 6.14 -0.20 -5.14
N VAL A 205 7.21 0.31 -5.76
CA VAL A 205 7.44 0.19 -7.22
C VAL A 205 7.64 -1.27 -7.61
N GLN A 206 8.41 -2.04 -6.83
CA GLN A 206 8.62 -3.47 -7.08
C GLN A 206 7.28 -4.23 -7.06
N GLU A 207 6.44 -4.01 -6.04
CA GLU A 207 5.13 -4.65 -5.98
C GLU A 207 4.21 -4.24 -7.15
N LEU A 208 4.26 -2.96 -7.57
CA LEU A 208 3.51 -2.49 -8.74
C LEU A 208 3.97 -3.16 -10.04
N LEU A 209 5.29 -3.33 -10.21
CA LEU A 209 5.87 -4.02 -11.38
C LEU A 209 5.50 -5.52 -11.38
N GLU A 210 5.49 -6.17 -10.23
CA GLU A 210 5.04 -7.56 -10.09
C GLU A 210 3.56 -7.72 -10.40
N ALA A 211 2.73 -6.81 -9.89
CA ALA A 211 1.30 -6.78 -10.20
C ALA A 211 1.04 -6.53 -11.70
N GLU A 212 1.86 -5.69 -12.35
CA GLU A 212 1.79 -5.49 -13.79
C GLU A 212 2.26 -6.70 -14.59
N ARG A 213 3.31 -7.40 -14.14
CA ARG A 213 3.77 -8.66 -14.73
C ARG A 213 2.67 -9.73 -14.67
N ALA A 214 2.03 -9.91 -13.51
CA ALA A 214 0.92 -10.85 -13.34
C ALA A 214 -0.30 -10.52 -14.24
N ARG A 215 -0.53 -9.23 -14.50
CA ARG A 215 -1.58 -8.77 -15.42
C ARG A 215 -1.28 -9.05 -16.88
N ARG A 216 -0.01 -8.96 -17.28
CA ARG A 216 0.43 -9.13 -18.68
C ARG A 216 0.69 -10.59 -19.05
N GLN A 217 0.80 -11.48 -18.07
CA GLN A 217 0.96 -12.92 -18.30
C GLN A 217 -0.17 -13.44 -19.18
N LYS A 218 0.16 -14.11 -20.30
CA LYS A 218 -0.87 -14.68 -21.16
C LYS A 218 -1.34 -16.00 -20.57
N VAL A 219 -2.64 -16.10 -20.36
CA VAL A 219 -3.31 -17.24 -19.72
C VAL A 219 -3.13 -18.55 -20.49
N PHE A 220 -2.99 -18.45 -21.81
CA PHE A 220 -2.91 -19.59 -22.72
C PHE A 220 -1.48 -19.94 -23.15
N GLU A 221 -0.47 -19.23 -22.64
CA GLU A 221 0.93 -19.63 -22.82
C GLU A 221 1.18 -20.97 -22.11
N ASP A 222 2.01 -21.81 -22.72
CA ASP A 222 2.39 -23.16 -22.25
C ASP A 222 1.31 -24.26 -22.24
N LEU A 223 0.08 -24.00 -22.70
CA LEU A 223 -0.96 -25.05 -22.81
C LEU A 223 -0.91 -25.84 -24.13
N GLY A 224 0.16 -25.71 -24.93
CA GLY A 224 0.27 -26.33 -26.25
C GLY A 224 0.31 -27.87 -26.22
N HIS A 225 0.62 -28.47 -25.08
CA HIS A 225 0.75 -29.91 -24.89
C HIS A 225 -0.57 -30.61 -24.50
N LEU A 226 -1.63 -29.87 -24.21
CA LEU A 226 -2.92 -30.40 -23.76
C LEU A 226 -3.89 -30.64 -24.92
N SER A 227 -4.84 -31.56 -24.74
CA SER A 227 -5.94 -31.74 -25.68
C SER A 227 -6.80 -30.48 -25.77
N ILE A 228 -7.54 -30.28 -26.88
CA ILE A 228 -8.31 -29.05 -27.13
C ILE A 228 -9.29 -28.75 -25.98
N MET A 229 -9.97 -29.77 -25.45
CA MET A 229 -10.94 -29.61 -24.37
C MET A 229 -10.27 -29.26 -23.04
N GLU A 230 -9.18 -29.96 -22.69
CA GLU A 230 -8.40 -29.65 -21.48
C GLU A 230 -7.78 -28.25 -21.56
N ARG A 231 -7.30 -27.84 -22.73
CA ARG A 231 -6.75 -26.51 -22.98
C ARG A 231 -7.79 -25.41 -22.76
N VAL A 232 -9.02 -25.62 -23.22
CA VAL A 232 -10.12 -24.67 -23.01
C VAL A 232 -10.50 -24.61 -21.52
N TRP A 233 -10.61 -25.76 -20.86
CA TRP A 233 -10.94 -25.83 -19.43
C TRP A 233 -9.88 -25.15 -18.56
N GLU A 234 -8.62 -25.56 -18.68
CA GLU A 234 -7.48 -25.01 -17.94
C GLU A 234 -7.30 -23.51 -18.25
N GLY A 235 -7.42 -23.13 -19.52
CA GLY A 235 -7.36 -21.74 -19.94
C GLY A 235 -8.48 -20.90 -19.31
N SER A 236 -9.70 -21.43 -19.21
CA SER A 236 -10.82 -20.75 -18.56
C SER A 236 -10.60 -20.60 -17.06
N ALA A 237 -10.11 -21.64 -16.37
CA ALA A 237 -9.82 -21.61 -14.94
C ALA A 237 -8.73 -20.57 -14.63
N ARG A 238 -7.63 -20.58 -15.39
CA ARG A 238 -6.56 -19.58 -15.26
C ARG A 238 -7.04 -18.17 -15.60
N TRP A 239 -7.94 -18.01 -16.57
CA TRP A 239 -8.53 -16.71 -16.89
C TRP A 239 -9.37 -16.18 -15.73
N VAL A 240 -10.26 -17.00 -15.16
CA VAL A 240 -11.06 -16.63 -13.98
C VAL A 240 -10.14 -16.27 -12.82
N HIS A 241 -9.14 -17.09 -12.53
CA HIS A 241 -8.15 -16.81 -11.49
C HIS A 241 -7.42 -15.49 -11.73
N GLN A 242 -6.95 -15.24 -12.96
CA GLN A 242 -6.29 -13.99 -13.31
C GLN A 242 -7.22 -12.78 -13.14
N LYS A 243 -8.50 -12.88 -13.53
CA LYS A 243 -9.48 -11.81 -13.34
C LYS A 243 -9.77 -11.55 -11.86
N TRP A 244 -9.89 -12.61 -11.07
CA TRP A 244 -10.09 -12.52 -9.62
C TRP A 244 -8.90 -11.87 -8.93
N THR A 245 -7.69 -12.34 -9.19
CA THR A 245 -6.45 -11.75 -8.66
C THR A 245 -6.30 -10.29 -9.09
N ASN A 246 -6.62 -9.98 -10.35
CA ASN A 246 -6.61 -8.60 -10.84
C ASN A 246 -7.63 -7.70 -10.14
N PHE A 247 -8.81 -8.23 -9.81
CA PHE A 247 -9.81 -7.52 -9.03
C PHE A 247 -9.27 -7.20 -7.62
N PHE A 248 -8.72 -8.19 -6.90
CA PHE A 248 -8.14 -7.97 -5.58
C PHE A 248 -6.97 -7.00 -5.58
N LEU A 249 -6.07 -7.09 -6.56
CA LEU A 249 -4.97 -6.12 -6.70
C LEU A 249 -5.49 -4.71 -6.96
N ARG A 250 -6.49 -4.54 -7.83
CA ARG A 250 -7.11 -3.22 -8.07
C ARG A 250 -7.83 -2.71 -6.84
N PHE A 251 -8.52 -3.57 -6.12
CA PHE A 251 -9.19 -3.26 -4.87
C PHE A 251 -8.18 -2.81 -3.81
N LYS A 252 -7.09 -3.56 -3.61
CA LYS A 252 -5.97 -3.21 -2.72
C LYS A 252 -5.43 -1.83 -3.06
N PHE A 253 -5.09 -1.57 -4.32
CA PHE A 253 -4.54 -0.27 -4.76
C PHE A 253 -5.54 0.88 -4.59
N ALA A 254 -6.83 0.65 -4.86
CA ALA A 254 -7.85 1.69 -4.75
C ALA A 254 -8.20 2.02 -3.28
N VAL A 255 -8.41 0.99 -2.45
CA VAL A 255 -8.91 1.16 -1.07
C VAL A 255 -7.78 1.50 -0.11
N LEU A 256 -6.69 0.72 -0.12
CA LEU A 256 -5.54 0.95 0.76
C LEU A 256 -4.66 2.11 0.28
N ARG A 257 -4.95 2.67 -0.91
CA ARG A 257 -4.10 3.67 -1.59
C ARG A 257 -2.66 3.20 -1.74
N PHE A 258 -2.50 1.90 -1.89
CA PHE A 258 -1.20 1.30 -2.10
C PHE A 258 -0.62 1.79 -3.44
N GLY A 259 0.68 2.10 -3.44
CA GLY A 259 1.36 2.82 -4.51
C GLY A 259 1.38 4.34 -4.34
N ILE A 260 0.95 4.88 -3.20
CA ILE A 260 1.05 6.31 -2.88
C ILE A 260 1.90 6.52 -1.62
N ALA A 261 3.11 7.03 -1.78
CA ALA A 261 3.95 7.47 -0.66
C ALA A 261 3.59 8.92 -0.27
N LYS A 262 3.68 9.27 1.02
CA LYS A 262 3.45 10.65 1.48
C LYS A 262 4.79 11.30 1.82
N VAL A 263 5.04 12.48 1.27
CA VAL A 263 6.19 13.32 1.58
C VAL A 263 5.70 14.52 2.38
N GLU A 264 6.25 14.69 3.57
CA GLU A 264 5.96 15.82 4.44
C GLU A 264 7.01 16.91 4.29
N VAL A 265 6.55 18.13 4.00
CA VAL A 265 7.39 19.30 3.75
C VAL A 265 6.74 20.49 4.43
N GLN A 266 7.45 21.14 5.34
CA GLN A 266 6.93 22.32 6.07
C GLN A 266 5.59 22.04 6.79
N GLY A 267 5.38 20.81 7.27
CA GLY A 267 4.14 20.38 7.93
C GLY A 267 2.97 20.04 6.98
N GLU A 268 3.15 20.15 5.67
CA GLU A 268 2.16 19.76 4.66
C GLU A 268 2.50 18.39 4.07
N LYS A 269 1.51 17.49 4.00
CA LYS A 269 1.67 16.14 3.45
C LYS A 269 1.24 16.08 1.97
N TRP A 270 2.18 15.73 1.11
CA TRP A 270 2.05 15.62 -0.34
C TRP A 270 2.18 14.16 -0.80
N LYS A 271 1.34 13.74 -1.73
CA LYS A 271 1.28 12.36 -2.25
C LYS A 271 2.17 12.20 -3.48
N ILE A 272 3.10 11.26 -3.45
CA ILE A 272 3.86 10.76 -4.60
C ILE A 272 3.17 9.51 -5.12
N ASP A 273 2.90 9.45 -6.42
CA ASP A 273 2.27 8.30 -7.09
C ASP A 273 3.36 7.40 -7.68
N CYS A 274 3.62 6.26 -7.04
CA CYS A 274 4.69 5.34 -7.42
C CYS A 274 4.47 4.63 -8.76
N SER A 275 3.29 4.79 -9.38
CA SER A 275 3.05 4.35 -10.77
C SER A 275 3.63 5.30 -11.82
N GLY A 276 4.12 6.47 -11.41
CA GLY A 276 4.81 7.43 -12.26
C GLY A 276 6.23 7.02 -12.63
N TRP A 277 6.96 7.95 -13.24
CA TRP A 277 8.38 7.77 -13.49
C TRP A 277 9.16 8.14 -12.22
N LEU A 278 10.00 7.22 -11.75
CA LEU A 278 10.88 7.36 -10.60
C LEU A 278 12.30 7.01 -11.01
N LEU A 279 13.25 7.88 -10.70
CA LEU A 279 14.66 7.64 -10.94
C LEU A 279 15.13 6.42 -10.16
N GLU A 280 15.83 5.50 -10.83
CA GLU A 280 16.28 4.23 -10.27
C GLU A 280 15.16 3.40 -9.60
N ASN A 281 13.94 3.43 -10.16
CA ASN A 281 12.77 2.73 -9.61
C ASN A 281 12.45 3.10 -8.15
N GLY A 282 12.73 4.34 -7.74
CA GLY A 282 12.43 4.86 -6.39
C GLY A 282 13.64 4.90 -5.46
N LYS A 283 14.73 4.16 -5.76
CA LYS A 283 15.95 4.15 -4.93
C LYS A 283 16.52 5.54 -4.70
N ALA A 284 16.49 6.40 -5.71
CA ALA A 284 16.99 7.76 -5.60
C ALA A 284 16.18 8.60 -4.60
N VAL A 285 14.84 8.47 -4.61
CA VAL A 285 13.97 9.15 -3.63
C VAL A 285 14.26 8.65 -2.23
N ASP A 286 14.38 7.34 -2.07
CA ASP A 286 14.56 6.66 -0.78
C ASP A 286 15.90 6.96 -0.11
N ARG A 287 16.94 7.28 -0.90
CA ARG A 287 18.22 7.77 -0.41
C ARG A 287 18.15 9.25 -0.04
N ILE A 288 17.57 10.09 -0.89
CA ILE A 288 17.62 11.55 -0.77
C ILE A 288 16.67 12.09 0.31
N ILE A 289 15.52 11.43 0.50
CA ILE A 289 14.51 11.83 1.48
C ILE A 289 14.55 10.86 2.67
N ALA A 290 14.75 11.41 3.87
CA ALA A 290 14.76 10.64 5.10
C ALA A 290 13.37 10.06 5.40
N GLU A 291 13.32 8.88 6.00
CA GLU A 291 12.07 8.29 6.47
C GLU A 291 11.64 8.98 7.77
N GLU A 292 10.32 9.23 7.92
CA GLU A 292 9.69 9.77 9.13
C GLU A 292 9.61 8.70 10.23
#